data_AF-A0A6S7LUI7-F1
#
_entry.id   AF-A0A6S7LUI7-F1
#
_cell.length_a   1.000
_cell.length_b   1.000
_cell.length_c   1.000
_cell.angle_alpha   90.00
_cell.angle_beta   90.00
_cell.angle_gamma   90.00
#
_symmetry.space_group_name_H-M   'P 1'
#
loop_
_entity.id
_entity.type
_entity.pdbx_description
1 polymer ?
#
loop_
_entity_poly.entity_id
_entity_poly.type
_entity_poly.pdbx_seq_one_letter_code
_entity_poly.pdbx_strand_id
1 'polypeptide(L)'
;SCSASSKLSGCSFDSDSCDFVDVPFDDDHDFVLKSSGGQDGNGYMSSSGRGNADLIVPLELLVPHNGDLGNMCMEFYYRIRGGSLNVYQVTNAKGYRKESKLRLSDSQGSWKKARMTFRASQKYHLLLRATPSSGSVDIDNVRFCDTCN
;
A
#
# COMPACT_ATOMS: atom_id res chain seq x y z
N SER A 1 0.71 -15.03 -9.06
CA SER A 1 1.49 -13.78 -9.21
C SER A 1 1.13 -13.18 -10.54
N CYS A 2 1.20 -11.85 -10.68
CA CYS A 2 1.10 -11.19 -11.98
C CYS A 2 2.50 -10.81 -12.49
N SER A 3 2.65 -10.70 -13.80
CA SER A 3 3.89 -10.21 -14.41
C SER A 3 4.05 -8.74 -14.08
N ALA A 4 5.22 -8.37 -13.53
CA ALA A 4 5.51 -6.99 -13.17
C ALA A 4 5.38 -6.08 -14.41
N SER A 5 4.71 -4.95 -14.23
CA SER A 5 4.59 -3.93 -15.27
C SER A 5 5.95 -3.31 -15.55
N SER A 6 6.22 -2.98 -16.81
CA SER A 6 7.35 -2.15 -17.19
C SER A 6 7.08 -0.64 -16.99
N LYS A 7 5.86 -0.27 -16.60
CA LYS A 7 5.41 1.13 -16.51
C LYS A 7 5.43 1.69 -15.09
N LEU A 8 5.36 0.82 -14.08
CA LEU A 8 5.34 1.21 -12.66
C LEU A 8 6.19 0.23 -11.85
N SER A 9 7.15 0.78 -11.10
CA SER A 9 7.99 0.02 -10.17
C SER A 9 7.25 -0.25 -8.86
N GLY A 10 7.37 -1.49 -8.37
CA GLY A 10 6.90 -1.87 -7.04
C GLY A 10 7.89 -1.50 -5.93
N CYS A 11 7.62 -1.98 -4.71
CA CYS A 11 8.52 -1.82 -3.57
C CYS A 11 8.54 -3.10 -2.72
N SER A 12 9.73 -3.67 -2.50
CA SER A 12 9.94 -4.83 -1.61
C SER A 12 10.23 -4.43 -0.16
N PHE A 13 10.61 -3.18 0.09
CA PHE A 13 10.97 -2.69 1.43
C PHE A 13 12.19 -3.38 2.06
N ASP A 14 13.07 -3.97 1.26
CA ASP A 14 14.28 -4.64 1.77
C ASP A 14 15.30 -3.67 2.37
N SER A 15 15.39 -2.45 1.84
CA SER A 15 16.39 -1.46 2.23
C SER A 15 15.83 -0.08 2.54
N ASP A 16 14.67 0.28 2.00
CA ASP A 16 14.04 1.60 2.13
C ASP A 16 12.51 1.52 1.93
N SER A 17 11.83 2.68 1.99
CA SER A 17 10.40 2.79 1.67
C SER A 17 10.13 3.07 0.18
N CYS A 18 11.14 2.94 -0.68
CA CYS A 18 11.15 3.46 -2.04
C CYS A 18 10.72 4.94 -2.06
N ASP A 19 9.57 5.27 -2.67
CA ASP A 19 8.94 6.59 -2.64
C ASP A 19 7.57 6.56 -1.94
N PHE A 20 7.31 5.53 -1.13
CA PHE A 20 6.08 5.45 -0.35
C PHE A 20 6.24 6.37 0.84
N VAL A 21 5.27 7.27 1.00
CA VAL A 21 5.33 8.38 1.94
C VAL A 21 4.41 8.09 3.11
N ASP A 22 4.99 8.04 4.31
CA ASP A 22 4.24 8.00 5.56
C ASP A 22 3.68 9.40 5.85
N VAL A 23 2.43 9.50 6.33
CA VAL A 23 1.75 10.80 6.49
C VAL A 23 1.98 11.36 7.89
N PRO A 24 2.96 12.26 8.11
CA PRO A 24 3.50 12.51 9.45
C PRO A 24 2.63 13.41 10.35
N PHE A 25 1.49 13.91 9.86
CA PHE A 25 0.73 14.97 10.53
C PHE A 25 -0.79 14.75 10.59
N ASP A 26 -1.32 13.67 10.01
CA ASP A 26 -2.78 13.47 9.86
C ASP A 26 -3.27 12.09 10.31
N ASP A 27 -2.40 11.27 10.91
CA ASP A 27 -2.76 9.97 11.47
C ASP A 27 -2.27 9.82 12.92
N ASP A 28 -2.65 8.71 13.55
CA ASP A 28 -2.41 8.48 14.98
C ASP A 28 -1.00 7.93 15.24
N HIS A 29 -0.38 7.30 14.24
CA HIS A 29 0.96 6.73 14.27
C HIS A 29 1.44 6.29 12.87
N ASP A 30 2.72 5.97 12.78
CA ASP A 30 3.45 5.77 11.53
C ASP A 30 3.56 4.30 11.08
N PHE A 31 3.75 4.08 9.77
CA PHE A 31 4.35 2.84 9.27
C PHE A 31 5.87 2.87 9.44
N VAL A 32 6.41 1.83 10.06
CA VAL A 32 7.85 1.71 10.32
C VAL A 32 8.47 0.62 9.45
N LEU A 33 9.56 0.96 8.77
CA LEU A 33 10.40 -0.01 8.06
C LEU A 33 11.04 -0.98 9.06
N LYS A 34 10.82 -2.27 8.85
CA LYS A 34 11.47 -3.37 9.58
C LYS A 34 12.49 -4.01 8.64
N SER A 35 13.65 -4.40 9.17
CA SER A 35 14.76 -4.92 8.37
C SER A 35 14.76 -6.44 8.16
N SER A 36 13.85 -7.18 8.81
CA SER A 36 13.80 -8.64 8.75
C SER A 36 12.44 -9.19 9.22
N GLY A 37 12.00 -10.33 8.69
CA GLY A 37 10.75 -10.99 9.07
C GLY A 37 9.55 -10.66 8.16
N GLY A 38 9.84 -10.06 7.01
CA GLY A 38 8.96 -9.91 5.86
C GLY A 38 8.47 -11.25 5.31
N GLN A 39 7.74 -11.23 4.22
CA GLN A 39 7.14 -12.43 3.64
C GLN A 39 8.20 -13.41 3.14
N ASP A 40 9.31 -12.90 2.62
CA ASP A 40 10.48 -13.64 2.15
C ASP A 40 11.61 -13.71 3.19
N GLY A 41 11.38 -13.17 4.39
CA GLY A 41 12.35 -13.09 5.48
C GLY A 41 13.10 -11.76 5.57
N ASN A 42 12.99 -10.89 4.57
CA ASN A 42 13.70 -9.61 4.51
C ASN A 42 12.87 -8.46 5.12
N GLY A 43 13.03 -7.24 4.59
CA GLY A 43 12.39 -6.06 5.11
C GLY A 43 10.89 -5.97 4.79
N TYR A 44 10.17 -5.12 5.51
CA TYR A 44 8.73 -4.88 5.32
C TYR A 44 8.27 -3.61 6.05
N MET A 45 7.08 -3.10 5.72
CA MET A 45 6.46 -1.98 6.43
C MET A 45 5.46 -2.49 7.48
N SER A 46 5.51 -1.92 8.69
CA SER A 46 4.71 -2.39 9.84
C SER A 46 4.10 -1.24 10.62
N SER A 47 2.82 -1.37 10.97
CA SER A 47 2.10 -0.47 11.87
C SER A 47 1.53 -1.27 13.05
N SER A 48 1.70 -0.78 14.28
CA SER A 48 1.27 -1.49 15.51
C SER A 48 0.79 -0.56 16.64
N GLY A 49 0.54 0.72 16.32
CA GLY A 49 0.00 1.70 17.25
C GLY A 49 -1.52 1.62 17.37
N ARG A 50 -2.08 2.41 18.28
CA ARG A 50 -3.54 2.60 18.36
C ARG A 50 -3.96 3.65 17.35
N GLY A 51 -5.10 3.42 16.71
CA GLY A 51 -5.66 4.36 15.74
C GLY A 51 -5.25 4.03 14.30
N ASN A 52 -5.22 5.02 13.43
CA ASN A 52 -4.87 4.86 12.03
C ASN A 52 -3.38 5.14 11.78
N ALA A 53 -2.81 4.41 10.82
CA ALA A 53 -1.55 4.73 10.16
C ALA A 53 -1.79 4.75 8.65
N ASP A 54 -1.28 5.77 7.97
CA ASP A 54 -1.54 6.07 6.57
C ASP A 54 -0.24 6.09 5.76
N LEU A 55 -0.15 5.18 4.80
CA LEU A 55 0.95 5.14 3.83
C LEU A 55 0.44 5.53 2.44
N ILE A 56 1.05 6.54 1.83
CA ILE A 56 0.71 7.04 0.51
C ILE A 56 1.65 6.43 -0.54
N VAL A 57 1.05 5.98 -1.64
CA VAL A 57 1.75 5.70 -2.89
C VAL A 57 1.50 6.86 -3.85
N PRO A 58 2.47 7.76 -4.04
CA PRO A 58 2.28 8.95 -4.85
C PRO A 58 2.35 8.61 -6.35
N LEU A 59 1.22 8.28 -6.98
CA LEU A 59 1.22 7.93 -8.42
C LEU A 59 1.71 9.08 -9.32
N GLU A 60 1.73 10.33 -8.85
CA GLU A 60 2.36 11.42 -9.60
C GLU A 60 3.86 11.24 -9.82
N LEU A 61 4.55 10.55 -8.89
CA LEU A 61 5.98 10.23 -9.00
C LEU A 61 6.22 8.99 -9.85
N LEU A 62 5.24 8.06 -9.85
CA LEU A 62 5.38 6.78 -10.53
C LEU A 62 4.90 6.82 -11.99
N VAL A 63 3.91 7.66 -12.31
CA VAL A 63 3.34 7.80 -13.65
C VAL A 63 4.01 8.96 -14.39
N PRO A 64 4.38 8.82 -15.68
CA PRO A 64 4.96 9.90 -16.49
C PRO A 64 4.13 11.18 -16.46
N HIS A 65 4.77 12.34 -16.71
CA HIS A 65 4.09 13.63 -16.67
C HIS A 65 2.86 13.70 -17.59
N ASN A 66 1.72 14.12 -17.04
CA ASN A 66 0.38 14.09 -17.64
C ASN A 66 -0.09 12.70 -18.08
N GLY A 67 0.51 11.64 -17.53
CA GLY A 67 0.23 10.26 -17.87
C GLY A 67 -1.08 9.74 -17.27
N ASP A 68 -1.74 8.89 -18.04
CA ASP A 68 -2.85 8.03 -17.62
C ASP A 68 -2.62 6.66 -18.27
N LEU A 69 -2.22 5.68 -17.45
CA LEU A 69 -1.98 4.31 -17.88
C LEU A 69 -3.27 3.47 -17.84
N GLY A 70 -4.41 4.08 -17.50
CA GLY A 70 -5.69 3.41 -17.37
C GLY A 70 -5.78 2.56 -16.11
N ASN A 71 -6.58 1.50 -16.18
CA ASN A 71 -6.72 0.55 -15.08
C ASN A 71 -5.51 -0.38 -15.04
N MET A 72 -4.90 -0.50 -13.86
CA MET A 72 -3.80 -1.40 -13.58
C MET A 72 -4.12 -2.24 -12.33
N CYS A 73 -3.26 -3.20 -12.04
CA CYS A 73 -3.37 -4.05 -10.86
C CYS A 73 -2.24 -3.78 -9.88
N MET A 74 -2.56 -3.76 -8.60
CA MET A 74 -1.60 -3.83 -7.51
C MET A 74 -1.70 -5.20 -6.85
N GLU A 75 -0.59 -5.93 -6.76
CA GLU A 75 -0.44 -7.17 -5.98
C GLU A 75 0.52 -6.88 -4.83
N PHE A 76 0.19 -7.31 -3.62
CA PHE A 76 1.06 -7.14 -2.45
C PHE A 76 0.82 -8.23 -1.42
N TYR A 77 1.75 -8.40 -0.50
CA TYR A 77 1.60 -9.25 0.67
C TYR A 77 1.21 -8.41 1.87
N TYR A 78 0.38 -9.00 2.74
CA TYR A 78 -0.04 -8.39 3.99
C TYR A 78 -0.06 -9.42 5.10
N ARG A 79 0.14 -8.96 6.34
CA ARG A 79 -0.01 -9.78 7.56
C ARG A 79 -0.70 -8.94 8.61
N ILE A 80 -1.87 -9.38 9.08
CA ILE A 80 -2.64 -8.66 10.09
C ILE A 80 -2.77 -9.53 11.35
N ARG A 81 -2.26 -9.02 12.47
CA ARG A 81 -2.33 -9.61 13.82
C ARG A 81 -3.36 -8.87 14.67
N GLY A 82 -4.58 -8.75 14.17
CA GLY A 82 -5.68 -8.03 14.82
C GLY A 82 -5.74 -6.57 14.37
N GLY A 83 -6.74 -6.28 13.53
CA GLY A 83 -7.00 -4.95 12.98
C GLY A 83 -7.55 -5.03 11.56
N SER A 84 -7.35 -3.96 10.79
CA SER A 84 -7.73 -3.92 9.37
C SER A 84 -6.76 -3.11 8.52
N LEU A 85 -6.74 -3.42 7.22
CA LEU A 85 -6.06 -2.64 6.19
C LEU A 85 -7.09 -2.23 5.14
N ASN A 86 -7.23 -0.93 4.90
CA ASN A 86 -8.07 -0.39 3.84
C ASN A 86 -7.19 0.29 2.80
N VAL A 87 -7.45 0.02 1.52
CA VAL A 87 -6.75 0.69 0.43
C VAL A 87 -7.75 1.54 -0.34
N TYR A 88 -7.38 2.80 -0.53
CA TYR A 88 -8.20 3.79 -1.20
C TYR A 88 -7.48 4.37 -2.41
N GLN A 89 -8.24 4.75 -3.42
CA GLN A 89 -7.80 5.67 -4.46
C GLN A 89 -8.27 7.07 -4.10
N VAL A 90 -7.34 8.02 -4.01
CA VAL A 90 -7.62 9.40 -3.61
C VAL A 90 -7.32 10.33 -4.77
N THR A 91 -8.21 11.29 -5.04
CA THR A 91 -7.93 12.31 -6.08
C THR A 91 -6.86 13.29 -5.64
N ASN A 92 -5.88 13.55 -6.50
CA ASN A 92 -4.91 14.65 -6.38
C ASN A 92 -5.54 15.97 -6.85
N ALA A 93 -6.57 16.43 -6.13
CA ALA A 93 -7.32 17.64 -6.45
C ALA A 93 -7.99 18.21 -5.19
N LYS A 94 -8.43 19.47 -5.28
CA LYS A 94 -9.22 20.11 -4.22
C LYS A 94 -10.43 19.25 -3.86
N GLY A 95 -10.55 18.89 -2.58
CA GLY A 95 -11.67 18.10 -2.04
C GLY A 95 -11.39 16.61 -1.82
N TYR A 96 -10.18 16.11 -2.15
CA TYR A 96 -9.65 14.80 -1.73
C TYR A 96 -10.69 13.66 -1.70
N ARG A 97 -11.35 13.40 -2.84
CA ARG A 97 -12.35 12.32 -2.90
C ARG A 97 -11.66 10.98 -2.75
N LYS A 98 -12.15 10.18 -1.79
CA LYS A 98 -11.65 8.86 -1.45
C LYS A 98 -12.59 7.78 -1.98
N GLU A 99 -12.06 6.88 -2.80
CA GLU A 99 -12.77 5.69 -3.28
C GLU A 99 -12.16 4.44 -2.63
N SER A 100 -12.97 3.63 -1.95
CA SER A 100 -12.51 2.36 -1.35
C SER A 100 -12.26 1.33 -2.44
N LYS A 101 -11.03 0.82 -2.55
CA LYS A 101 -10.64 -0.22 -3.51
C LYS A 101 -10.56 -1.61 -2.88
N LEU A 102 -10.10 -1.67 -1.62
CA LEU A 102 -9.90 -2.93 -0.92
C LEU A 102 -10.08 -2.74 0.59
N ARG A 103 -10.66 -3.74 1.25
CA ARG A 103 -10.76 -3.81 2.70
C ARG A 103 -10.41 -5.21 3.16
N LEU A 104 -9.43 -5.30 4.05
CA LEU A 104 -8.92 -6.54 4.61
C LEU A 104 -8.97 -6.46 6.14
N SER A 105 -9.27 -7.58 6.79
CA SER A 105 -9.22 -7.71 8.23
C SER A 105 -8.81 -9.13 8.57
N ASP A 106 -8.03 -9.30 9.63
CA ASP A 106 -7.59 -10.60 10.11
C ASP A 106 -7.17 -10.52 11.58
N SER A 107 -6.95 -11.69 12.18
CA SER A 107 -6.34 -11.84 13.50
C SER A 107 -5.26 -12.92 13.54
N GLN A 108 -5.13 -13.74 12.50
CA GLN A 108 -4.27 -14.94 12.52
C GLN A 108 -2.77 -14.62 12.35
N GLY A 109 -2.43 -13.49 11.75
CA GLY A 109 -1.03 -13.08 11.61
C GLY A 109 -0.20 -13.89 10.62
N SER A 110 -0.81 -14.56 9.64
CA SER A 110 -0.10 -15.18 8.53
C SER A 110 0.05 -14.22 7.35
N TRP A 111 1.16 -14.32 6.62
CA TRP A 111 1.35 -13.59 5.37
C TRP A 111 0.37 -14.09 4.31
N LYS A 112 -0.42 -13.18 3.76
CA LYS A 112 -1.43 -13.42 2.74
C LYS A 112 -1.20 -12.48 1.57
N LYS A 113 -1.73 -12.85 0.42
CA LYS A 113 -1.62 -12.07 -0.80
C LYS A 113 -2.94 -11.36 -1.08
N ALA A 114 -2.87 -10.10 -1.48
CA ALA A 114 -4.00 -9.33 -1.95
C ALA A 114 -3.74 -8.77 -3.35
N ARG A 115 -4.83 -8.51 -4.06
CA ARG A 115 -4.84 -7.87 -5.37
C ARG A 115 -5.96 -6.85 -5.43
N MET A 116 -5.73 -5.74 -6.12
CA MET A 116 -6.77 -4.75 -6.39
C MET A 116 -6.53 -4.06 -7.73
N THR A 117 -7.63 -3.71 -8.40
CA THR A 117 -7.61 -2.85 -9.58
C THR A 117 -7.68 -1.39 -9.17
N PHE A 118 -6.87 -0.53 -9.78
CA PHE A 118 -6.88 0.91 -9.56
C PHE A 118 -6.60 1.66 -10.87
N ARG A 119 -6.87 2.96 -10.92
CA ARG A 119 -6.52 3.82 -12.07
C ARG A 119 -5.16 4.45 -11.85
N ALA A 120 -4.20 4.08 -12.69
CA ALA A 120 -2.83 4.59 -12.67
C ALA A 120 -2.74 5.90 -13.47
N SER A 121 -2.95 7.03 -12.81
CA SER A 121 -2.81 8.36 -13.39
C SER A 121 -2.32 9.36 -12.34
N GLN A 122 -1.62 10.41 -12.77
CA GLN A 122 -1.18 11.51 -11.89
C GLN A 122 -2.33 12.24 -11.17
N LYS A 123 -3.58 12.04 -11.62
CA LYS A 123 -4.78 12.56 -10.95
C LYS A 123 -5.12 11.85 -9.64
N TYR A 124 -4.41 10.78 -9.29
CA TYR A 124 -4.72 9.97 -8.13
C TYR A 124 -3.47 9.63 -7.30
N HIS A 125 -3.69 9.24 -6.06
CA HIS A 125 -2.75 8.51 -5.22
C HIS A 125 -3.43 7.24 -4.71
N LEU A 126 -2.64 6.28 -4.24
CA LEU A 126 -3.16 5.21 -3.39
C LEU A 126 -2.86 5.56 -1.94
N LEU A 127 -3.83 5.29 -1.06
CA LEU A 127 -3.70 5.46 0.38
C LEU A 127 -3.98 4.13 1.05
N LEU A 128 -2.98 3.58 1.72
CA LEU A 128 -3.06 2.37 2.51
C LEU A 128 -3.22 2.78 3.98
N ARG A 129 -4.41 2.55 4.54
CA ARG A 129 -4.73 2.85 5.93
C ARG A 129 -4.75 1.57 6.75
N ALA A 130 -3.76 1.42 7.62
CA ALA A 130 -3.77 0.43 8.68
C ALA A 130 -4.58 0.96 9.88
N THR A 131 -5.35 0.08 10.51
CA THR A 131 -6.01 0.34 11.79
C THR A 131 -5.76 -0.86 12.70
N PRO A 132 -4.59 -0.94 13.36
CA PRO A 132 -4.31 -2.01 14.30
C PRO A 132 -5.19 -1.91 15.55
N SER A 133 -5.56 -3.05 16.14
CA SER A 133 -6.37 -3.08 17.37
C SER A 133 -5.64 -3.76 18.53
N SER A 134 -5.22 -5.01 18.33
CA SER A 134 -4.53 -5.83 19.33
C SER A 134 -3.13 -6.30 18.89
N GLY A 135 -2.65 -5.85 17.74
CA GLY A 135 -1.35 -6.22 17.21
C GLY A 135 -0.91 -5.33 16.06
N SER A 136 -0.47 -5.94 14.95
CA SER A 136 0.15 -5.24 13.82
C SER A 136 -0.63 -5.41 12.52
N VAL A 137 -0.47 -4.43 11.64
CA VAL A 137 -0.81 -4.49 10.22
C VAL A 137 0.48 -4.27 9.44
N ASP A 138 0.90 -5.30 8.72
CA ASP A 138 2.14 -5.31 7.97
C ASP A 138 1.85 -5.44 6.47
N ILE A 139 2.66 -4.78 5.64
CA ILE A 139 2.62 -4.91 4.19
C ILE A 139 4.03 -5.16 3.65
N ASP A 140 4.09 -5.87 2.53
CA ASP A 140 5.34 -6.26 1.92
C ASP A 140 5.19 -6.51 0.41
N ASN A 141 6.29 -6.47 -0.34
CA ASN A 141 6.41 -6.99 -1.69
C ASN A 141 5.32 -6.45 -2.64
N VAL A 142 5.13 -5.12 -2.64
CA VAL A 142 4.18 -4.42 -3.50
C VAL A 142 4.66 -4.46 -4.95
N ARG A 143 3.78 -4.85 -5.87
CA ARG A 143 4.05 -4.96 -7.29
C ARG A 143 2.88 -4.39 -8.09
N PHE A 144 3.21 -3.70 -9.18
CA PHE A 144 2.22 -3.24 -10.16
C PHE A 144 2.26 -4.13 -11.39
N CYS A 145 1.08 -4.40 -11.95
CA CYS A 145 0.88 -5.25 -13.11
C CYS A 145 -0.13 -4.61 -14.04
N ASP A 146 -0.07 -4.95 -15.32
CA ASP A 146 -0.96 -4.35 -16.33
C ASP A 146 -2.43 -4.80 -16.15
N THR A 147 -2.69 -6.00 -15.60
CA THR A 147 -4.05 -6.52 -15.35
C THR A 147 -4.16 -7.34 -14.06
N CYS A 148 -5.37 -7.40 -13.48
CA CYS A 148 -5.70 -8.29 -12.34
C CYS A 148 -6.36 -9.57 -12.87
N ASN A 149 -5.56 -10.52 -13.34
CA ASN A 149 -6.01 -11.87 -13.69
C ASN A 149 -5.66 -12.87 -12.58
#